data_AF-A0A1V8U5F7-F1
#
_entry.id   AF-A0A1V8U5F7-F1
#
_cell.length_a   1.000
_cell.length_b   1.000
_cell.length_c   1.000
_cell.angle_alpha   90.00
_cell.angle_beta   90.00
_cell.angle_gamma   90.00
#
_symmetry.space_group_name_H-M   'P 1'
#
loop_
_entity.id
_entity.type
_entity.pdbx_description
1 polymer ?
#
loop_
_entity_poly.entity_id
_entity_poly.type
_entity_poly.pdbx_seq_one_letter_code
_entity_poly.pdbx_strand_id
1 'polypeptide(L)'
;MKDPSENLSCCSLDYDPVPERRGILAELTRTLSEYNSLLSSFASLRALPRATARDVTNLKNWHATYAHAIDDSERHDLGHEDGLFQLIPLQQSMFAVTLQHIPVLRSIFRTRRRSDHDEDGVAEYWSDTAMDSAATLLTLIAGLGMLLGSCWWLEHIDNEASRLDLITGSTTLFALGLWGAMGNKSAEVLTGTAGYMAILVIYLSH
;
A
#
# COMPACT_ATOMS: atom_id res chain seq x y z
N MET A 1 56.50 50.58 -4.96
CA MET A 1 56.60 49.12 -5.14
C MET A 1 55.45 48.54 -4.32
N LYS A 2 54.37 48.13 -4.99
CA LYS A 2 53.09 47.79 -4.37
C LYS A 2 53.07 46.26 -4.19
N ASP A 3 52.87 45.80 -2.97
CA ASP A 3 52.93 44.39 -2.61
C ASP A 3 51.86 43.59 -3.38
N PRO A 4 52.20 42.52 -4.13
CA PRO A 4 51.25 41.82 -4.99
C PRO A 4 50.36 40.81 -4.24
N SER A 5 50.31 40.86 -2.91
CA SER A 5 49.56 39.92 -2.06
C SER A 5 48.08 40.26 -1.86
N GLU A 6 47.58 41.38 -2.39
CA GLU A 6 46.18 41.81 -2.24
C GLU A 6 45.20 41.24 -3.29
N ASN A 7 45.64 40.35 -4.17
CA ASN A 7 44.76 39.64 -5.12
C ASN A 7 44.45 38.23 -4.63
N LEU A 8 44.06 38.10 -3.36
CA LEU A 8 43.56 36.84 -2.80
C LEU A 8 42.20 36.55 -3.45
N SER A 9 42.29 35.75 -4.51
CA SER A 9 41.29 34.90 -5.13
C SER A 9 40.04 34.68 -4.27
N CYS A 10 39.06 35.59 -4.37
CA CYS A 10 37.72 35.47 -3.80
C CYS A 10 36.84 34.46 -4.57
N CYS A 11 37.43 33.55 -5.36
CA CYS A 11 36.69 32.66 -6.27
C CYS A 11 36.59 31.22 -5.76
N SER A 12 37.11 30.90 -4.59
CA SER A 12 36.85 29.61 -3.92
C SER A 12 35.77 29.81 -2.87
N LEU A 13 34.64 29.12 -3.04
CA LEU A 13 33.54 29.10 -2.07
C LEU A 13 33.98 28.50 -0.71
N ASP A 14 35.12 27.81 -0.67
CA ASP A 14 35.71 27.21 0.54
C ASP A 14 36.61 28.17 1.34
N TYR A 15 37.10 29.27 0.74
CA TYR A 15 38.03 30.18 1.40
C TYR A 15 37.43 31.55 1.65
N ASP A 16 36.81 31.68 2.82
CA ASP A 16 36.36 32.95 3.35
C ASP A 16 37.45 33.61 4.20
N PRO A 17 38.01 34.77 3.79
CA PRO A 17 39.07 35.46 4.55
C PRO A 17 38.57 36.09 5.85
N VAL A 18 37.25 36.19 6.08
CA VAL A 18 36.65 36.76 7.28
C VAL A 18 36.21 35.63 8.23
N PRO A 19 36.92 35.41 9.36
CA PRO A 19 36.65 34.27 10.24
C PRO A 19 35.26 34.33 10.90
N GLU A 20 34.76 35.54 11.19
CA GLU A 20 33.41 35.75 11.73
C GLU A 20 32.32 35.29 10.74
N ARG A 21 32.46 35.67 9.46
CA ARG A 21 31.51 35.26 8.40
C ARG A 21 31.53 33.74 8.21
N ARG A 22 32.71 33.11 8.26
CA ARG A 22 32.84 31.66 8.20
C ARG A 22 32.14 30.95 9.37
N GLY A 23 32.24 31.49 10.58
CA GLY A 23 31.53 30.96 11.76
C GLY A 23 30.01 31.00 11.56
N ILE A 24 29.49 32.14 11.10
CA ILE A 24 28.06 32.32 10.81
C ILE A 24 27.61 31.38 9.68
N LEU A 25 28.38 31.26 8.61
CA LEU A 25 28.05 30.36 7.50
C LEU A 25 28.04 28.89 7.94
N ALA A 26 28.96 28.46 8.81
CA ALA A 26 28.96 27.12 9.36
C ALA A 26 27.72 26.86 10.23
N GLU A 27 27.35 27.81 11.10
CA GLU A 27 26.15 27.72 11.93
C GLU A 27 24.86 27.72 11.09
N LEU A 28 24.78 28.56 10.06
CA LEU A 28 23.66 28.61 9.14
C LEU A 28 23.53 27.30 8.38
N THR A 29 24.63 26.74 7.89
CA THR A 29 24.64 25.46 7.19
C THR A 29 24.14 24.32 8.08
N ARG A 30 24.60 24.28 9.34
CA ARG A 30 24.10 23.32 10.34
C ARG A 30 22.60 23.49 10.58
N THR A 31 22.15 24.71 10.85
CA THR A 31 20.75 25.01 11.16
C THR A 31 19.83 24.69 9.97
N LEU A 32 20.28 24.98 8.75
CA LEU A 32 19.53 24.69 7.54
C LEU A 32 19.45 23.19 7.27
N SER A 33 20.51 22.44 7.58
CA SER A 33 20.50 20.96 7.52
C SER A 33 19.51 20.37 8.52
N GLU A 34 19.50 20.87 9.77
CA GLU A 34 18.54 20.46 10.81
C GLU A 34 17.10 20.77 10.39
N TYR A 35 16.85 21.98 9.88
CA TYR A 35 15.55 22.36 9.35
C TYR A 35 15.11 21.43 8.21
N ASN A 36 16.01 21.12 7.26
CA ASN A 36 15.69 20.23 6.14
C ASN A 36 15.37 18.80 6.61
N SER A 37 16.08 18.31 7.63
CA SER A 37 15.82 17.00 8.25
C SER A 37 14.44 16.97 8.93
N LEU A 38 14.11 18.00 9.71
CA LEU A 38 12.80 18.14 10.34
C LEU A 38 11.69 18.25 9.29
N LEU A 39 11.89 19.07 8.26
CA LEU A 39 10.92 19.24 7.17
C LEU A 39 10.67 17.92 6.42
N SER A 40 11.73 17.16 6.16
CA SER A 40 11.63 15.83 5.54
C SER A 40 10.82 14.88 6.42
N SER A 41 11.08 14.88 7.73
CA SER A 41 10.33 14.07 8.71
C SER A 41 8.85 14.46 8.76
N PHE A 42 8.54 15.75 8.78
CA PHE A 42 7.15 16.23 8.74
C PHE A 42 6.46 15.93 7.40
N ALA A 43 7.19 16.02 6.29
CA ALA A 43 6.66 15.64 4.98
C ALA A 43 6.32 14.14 4.94
N SER A 44 7.16 13.27 5.51
CA SER A 44 6.89 11.85 5.66
C SER A 44 5.66 11.58 6.52
N LEU A 45 5.51 12.26 7.65
CA LEU A 45 4.32 12.13 8.52
C LEU A 45 3.05 12.60 7.81
N ARG A 46 3.12 13.70 7.05
CA ARG A 46 1.99 14.23 6.28
C ARG A 46 1.59 13.32 5.11
N ALA A 47 2.53 12.53 4.60
CA ALA A 47 2.27 11.56 3.54
C ALA A 47 1.61 10.27 4.05
N LEU A 48 1.53 10.07 5.37
CA LEU A 48 0.85 8.90 5.94
C LEU A 48 -0.65 8.94 5.62
N PRO A 49 -1.26 7.79 5.27
CA PRO A 49 -2.68 7.73 5.05
C PRO A 49 -3.42 7.97 6.37
N ARG A 50 -4.60 8.59 6.25
CA ARG A 50 -5.54 8.72 7.37
C ARG A 50 -5.95 7.33 7.86
N ALA A 51 -6.22 7.24 9.16
CA ALA A 51 -6.73 6.02 9.77
C ALA A 51 -8.05 5.60 9.09
N THR A 52 -8.24 4.30 8.92
CA THR A 52 -9.50 3.79 8.35
C THR A 52 -10.63 3.94 9.37
N ALA A 53 -11.87 4.12 8.92
CA ALA A 53 -13.03 4.20 9.81
C ALA A 53 -13.15 2.99 10.75
N ARG A 54 -12.64 1.83 10.30
CA ARG A 54 -12.54 0.61 11.09
C ARG A 54 -11.54 0.74 12.23
N ASP A 55 -10.35 1.28 11.97
CA ASP A 55 -9.34 1.48 13.00
C ASP A 55 -9.82 2.47 14.06
N VAL A 56 -10.50 3.54 13.64
CA VAL A 56 -11.15 4.50 14.55
C VAL A 56 -12.21 3.79 15.41
N THR A 57 -13.04 2.95 14.80
CA THR A 57 -14.07 2.18 15.52
C THR A 57 -13.44 1.17 16.49
N ASN A 58 -12.37 0.49 16.09
CA ASN A 58 -11.64 -0.44 16.93
C ASN A 58 -11.01 0.28 18.12
N LEU A 59 -10.40 1.45 17.90
CA LEU A 59 -9.83 2.29 18.95
C LEU A 59 -10.91 2.74 19.94
N LYS A 60 -12.06 3.22 19.44
CA LYS A 60 -13.22 3.57 20.27
C LYS A 60 -13.72 2.39 21.09
N ASN A 61 -13.88 1.23 20.47
CA ASN A 61 -14.32 0.00 21.14
C ASN A 61 -13.31 -0.46 22.19
N TRP A 62 -12.02 -0.34 21.89
CA TRP A 62 -10.95 -0.66 22.83
C TRP A 62 -10.99 0.28 24.04
N HIS A 63 -11.10 1.59 23.85
CA HIS A 63 -11.28 2.56 24.94
C HIS A 63 -12.54 2.29 25.77
N ALA A 64 -13.65 1.93 25.13
CA ALA A 64 -14.89 1.57 25.82
C ALA A 64 -14.74 0.28 26.64
N THR A 65 -13.95 -0.68 26.16
CA THR A 65 -13.67 -1.94 26.86
C THR A 65 -12.69 -1.73 28.02
N TYR A 66 -11.70 -0.85 27.85
CA TYR A 66 -10.62 -0.58 28.81
C TYR A 66 -10.67 0.87 29.31
N ALA A 67 -11.75 1.20 30.02
CA ALA A 67 -12.05 2.54 30.49
C ALA A 67 -11.04 3.14 31.50
N HIS A 68 -10.00 2.42 31.92
CA HIS A 68 -8.94 2.90 32.82
C HIS A 68 -7.52 2.58 32.32
N ALA A 69 -7.35 2.11 31.08
CA ALA A 69 -6.02 1.77 30.57
C ALA A 69 -5.16 3.01 30.25
N ILE A 70 -5.81 4.13 29.94
CA ILE A 70 -5.17 5.42 29.63
C ILE A 70 -5.77 6.47 30.55
N ASP A 71 -4.93 7.35 31.11
CA ASP A 71 -5.37 8.45 31.98
C ASP A 71 -6.33 9.39 31.24
N ASP A 72 -7.29 9.97 31.96
CA ASP A 72 -8.31 10.82 31.32
C ASP A 72 -7.70 12.10 30.71
N SER A 73 -6.53 12.55 31.16
CA SER A 73 -5.82 13.69 30.56
C SER A 73 -5.23 13.37 29.18
N GLU A 74 -4.89 12.11 28.91
CA GLU A 74 -4.32 11.65 27.65
C GLU A 74 -5.39 11.25 26.62
N ARG A 75 -6.67 11.27 26.98
CA ARG A 75 -7.81 10.89 26.10
C ARG A 75 -8.28 11.97 25.13
N HIS A 76 -7.49 13.02 24.93
CA HIS A 76 -7.86 14.13 24.06
C HIS A 76 -8.08 13.72 22.60
N ASP A 77 -7.53 12.58 22.21
CA ASP A 77 -7.58 12.03 20.84
C ASP A 77 -8.97 11.49 20.46
N LEU A 78 -9.82 11.13 21.44
CA LEU A 78 -11.15 10.54 21.19
C LEU A 78 -12.14 11.48 20.50
N GLY A 79 -11.87 12.79 20.49
CA GLY A 79 -12.67 13.80 19.79
C GLY A 79 -12.14 14.23 18.42
N HIS A 80 -10.92 13.79 18.05
CA HIS A 80 -10.20 14.26 16.86
C HIS A 80 -9.97 13.13 15.86
N GLU A 81 -11.06 12.55 15.35
CA GLU A 81 -11.01 11.44 14.38
C GLU A 81 -10.23 11.81 13.11
N ASP A 82 -10.25 13.09 12.73
CA ASP A 82 -9.54 13.62 11.56
C ASP A 82 -8.01 13.68 11.73
N GLY A 83 -7.51 13.57 12.98
CA GLY A 83 -6.09 13.62 13.31
C GLY A 83 -5.40 12.26 13.36
N LEU A 84 -6.17 11.17 13.27
CA LEU A 84 -5.64 9.80 13.36
C LEU A 84 -5.03 9.39 12.02
N PHE A 85 -3.79 8.94 12.04
CA PHE A 85 -3.07 8.42 10.89
C PHE A 85 -2.50 7.03 11.19
N GLN A 86 -2.35 6.23 10.14
CA GLN A 86 -1.84 4.87 10.29
C GLN A 86 -0.30 4.88 10.32
N LEU A 87 0.32 4.48 11.44
CA LEU A 87 1.79 4.41 11.55
C LEU A 87 2.40 3.38 10.59
N ILE A 88 1.69 2.29 10.35
CA ILE A 88 2.09 1.25 9.40
C ILE A 88 0.98 1.17 8.35
N PRO A 89 1.14 1.81 7.18
CA PRO A 89 0.12 1.78 6.15
C PRO A 89 -0.08 0.33 5.70
N LEU A 90 -1.24 -0.22 5.98
CA LEU A 90 -1.59 -1.55 5.49
C LEU A 90 -2.00 -1.39 4.03
N GLN A 91 -1.16 -1.84 3.11
CA GLN A 91 -1.50 -1.85 1.68
C GLN A 91 -2.52 -2.96 1.43
N GLN A 92 -3.80 -2.65 1.64
CA GLN A 92 -4.87 -3.62 1.43
C GLN A 92 -5.17 -3.74 -0.07
N SER A 93 -5.06 -4.95 -0.62
CA SER A 93 -5.60 -5.25 -1.96
C SER A 93 -7.11 -4.99 -2.00
N MET A 94 -7.65 -4.53 -3.13
CA MET A 94 -9.10 -4.34 -3.27
C MET A 94 -9.88 -5.63 -2.99
N PHE A 95 -9.29 -6.79 -3.31
CA PHE A 95 -9.86 -8.08 -2.96
C PHE A 95 -9.78 -8.38 -1.46
N ALA A 96 -8.76 -7.90 -0.74
CA ALA A 96 -8.71 -8.01 0.71
C ALA A 96 -9.84 -7.21 1.37
N VAL A 97 -10.17 -6.02 0.84
CA VAL A 97 -11.30 -5.21 1.32
C VAL A 97 -12.64 -5.92 1.11
N THR A 98 -12.85 -6.55 -0.05
CA THR A 98 -14.08 -7.31 -0.31
C THR A 98 -14.13 -8.62 0.47
N LEU A 99 -13.00 -9.31 0.66
CA LEU A 99 -12.90 -10.51 1.50
C LEU A 99 -13.26 -10.22 2.96
N GLN A 100 -12.86 -9.05 3.47
CA GLN A 100 -13.17 -8.61 4.84
C GLN A 100 -14.67 -8.41 5.10
N HIS A 101 -15.47 -8.18 4.05
CA HIS A 101 -16.92 -8.06 4.18
C HIS A 101 -17.63 -9.42 4.29
N ILE A 102 -16.93 -10.53 4.04
CA ILE A 102 -17.52 -11.87 4.07
C ILE A 102 -17.29 -12.48 5.47
N PRO A 103 -18.34 -12.62 6.31
CA PRO A 103 -18.19 -13.06 7.71
C PRO A 103 -17.70 -14.51 7.85
N VAL A 104 -17.96 -15.34 6.85
CA VAL A 104 -17.53 -16.76 6.82
C VAL A 104 -16.01 -16.87 6.67
N LEU A 105 -15.42 -16.09 5.77
CA LEU A 105 -13.97 -16.05 5.59
C LEU A 105 -13.26 -15.48 6.81
N ARG A 106 -13.88 -14.50 7.50
CA ARG A 106 -13.35 -13.97 8.77
C ARG A 106 -13.14 -15.09 9.80
N SER A 107 -14.05 -16.05 9.92
CA SER A 107 -13.90 -17.17 10.87
C SER A 107 -12.78 -18.15 10.48
N ILE A 108 -12.48 -18.29 9.19
CA ILE A 108 -11.49 -19.26 8.68
C ILE A 108 -10.06 -18.71 8.82
N PHE A 109 -9.88 -17.40 8.68
CA PHE A 109 -8.56 -16.74 8.76
C PHE A 109 -8.15 -16.29 10.17
N ARG A 110 -8.85 -16.77 11.20
CA ARG A 110 -8.50 -16.50 12.60
C ARG A 110 -7.25 -17.30 12.97
N THR A 111 -6.08 -16.67 12.92
CA THR A 111 -4.83 -17.36 13.26
C THR A 111 -4.76 -17.66 14.75
N ARG A 112 -4.16 -18.79 15.10
CA ARG A 112 -3.97 -19.22 16.49
C ARG A 112 -2.85 -18.39 17.12
N ARG A 113 -3.12 -17.89 18.34
CA ARG A 113 -2.23 -17.09 19.21
C ARG A 113 -0.74 -17.40 19.01
N ARG A 114 0.06 -16.37 18.74
CA ARG A 114 1.52 -16.44 18.83
C ARG A 114 1.89 -16.37 20.31
N SER A 115 2.42 -17.46 20.85
CA SER A 115 2.64 -17.67 22.30
C SER A 115 3.82 -16.89 22.92
N ASP A 116 4.35 -15.88 22.22
CA ASP A 116 5.62 -15.22 22.58
C ASP A 116 5.43 -13.78 23.10
N HIS A 117 4.21 -13.24 23.01
CA HIS A 117 3.81 -11.95 23.58
C HIS A 117 2.43 -12.11 24.22
N ASP A 118 2.42 -12.67 25.43
CA ASP A 118 1.25 -12.78 26.30
C ASP A 118 1.45 -11.80 27.46
N GLU A 119 0.87 -10.61 27.37
CA GLU A 119 0.19 -10.02 28.52
C GLU A 119 -1.19 -9.59 28.03
N ASP A 120 -2.19 -10.32 28.55
CA ASP A 120 -3.63 -10.14 28.39
C ASP A 120 -4.17 -10.23 26.95
N GLY A 121 -5.06 -11.20 26.71
CA GLY A 121 -5.73 -11.51 25.44
C GLY A 121 -6.65 -10.41 24.88
N VAL A 122 -6.14 -9.20 24.80
CA VAL A 122 -6.76 -7.92 24.46
C VAL A 122 -6.57 -7.63 22.96
N ALA A 123 -5.51 -8.14 22.35
CA ALA A 123 -5.21 -7.95 20.93
C ALA A 123 -5.46 -9.23 20.13
N GLU A 124 -6.54 -9.26 19.33
CA GLU A 124 -6.70 -10.25 18.27
C GLU A 124 -5.82 -9.86 17.08
N TYR A 125 -4.67 -10.52 16.96
CA TYR A 125 -3.77 -10.33 15.83
C TYR A 125 -4.32 -11.06 14.59
N TRP A 126 -4.64 -10.30 13.54
CA TRP A 126 -5.00 -10.86 12.23
C TRP A 126 -3.72 -11.05 11.41
N SER A 127 -3.58 -12.23 10.78
CA SER A 127 -2.43 -12.51 9.93
C SER A 127 -2.67 -11.89 8.55
N ASP A 128 -2.20 -10.67 8.33
CA ASP A 128 -2.33 -9.97 7.05
C ASP A 128 -1.74 -10.79 5.89
N THR A 129 -0.65 -11.51 6.15
CA THR A 129 -0.01 -12.44 5.21
C THR A 129 -0.92 -13.57 4.74
N ALA A 130 -1.80 -14.08 5.60
CA ALA A 130 -2.72 -15.16 5.26
C ALA A 130 -3.91 -14.64 4.45
N MET A 131 -4.34 -13.40 4.72
CA MET A 131 -5.42 -12.76 3.97
C MET A 131 -4.96 -12.37 2.56
N ASP A 132 -3.73 -11.86 2.43
CA ASP A 132 -3.13 -11.59 1.13
C ASP A 132 -2.88 -12.87 0.33
N SER A 133 -2.41 -13.94 0.99
CA SER A 133 -2.24 -15.23 0.31
C SER A 133 -3.57 -15.83 -0.14
N ALA A 134 -4.64 -15.66 0.65
CA ALA A 134 -5.98 -16.11 0.31
C ALA A 134 -6.60 -15.30 -0.82
N ALA A 135 -6.46 -13.98 -0.81
CA ALA A 135 -6.91 -13.12 -1.90
C ALA A 135 -6.19 -13.47 -3.20
N THR A 136 -4.88 -13.73 -3.13
CA THR A 136 -4.07 -14.20 -4.27
C THR A 136 -4.58 -15.56 -4.77
N LEU A 137 -4.82 -16.52 -3.88
CA LEU A 137 -5.34 -17.84 -4.24
C LEU A 137 -6.73 -17.76 -4.88
N LEU A 138 -7.62 -16.93 -4.32
CA LEU A 138 -8.97 -16.74 -4.87
C LEU A 138 -8.93 -16.11 -6.25
N THR A 139 -8.05 -15.12 -6.45
CA THR A 139 -7.82 -14.52 -7.77
C THR A 139 -7.32 -15.56 -8.77
N LEU A 140 -6.40 -16.43 -8.36
CA LEU A 140 -5.88 -17.51 -9.19
C LEU A 140 -6.99 -18.51 -9.58
N ILE A 141 -7.81 -18.93 -8.61
CA ILE A 141 -8.95 -19.83 -8.84
C ILE A 141 -9.98 -19.16 -9.76
N ALA A 142 -10.30 -17.88 -9.55
CA ALA A 142 -11.22 -17.13 -10.39
C ALA A 142 -10.69 -17.03 -11.83
N GLY A 143 -9.42 -16.69 -12.02
CA GLY A 143 -8.78 -16.65 -13.33
C GLY A 143 -8.77 -18.01 -14.03
N LEU A 144 -8.47 -19.09 -13.29
CA LEU A 144 -8.52 -20.46 -13.82
C LEU A 144 -9.95 -20.86 -14.21
N GLY A 145 -10.93 -20.53 -13.37
CA GLY A 145 -12.35 -20.76 -13.63
C GLY A 145 -12.85 -19.99 -14.86
N MET A 146 -12.39 -18.76 -15.06
CA MET A 146 -12.67 -18.00 -16.28
C MET A 146 -12.02 -18.60 -17.53
N LEU A 147 -10.86 -19.24 -17.39
CA LEU A 147 -10.19 -19.89 -18.53
C LEU A 147 -10.91 -21.18 -18.93
N LEU A 148 -11.14 -22.07 -17.96
CA LEU A 148 -11.85 -23.33 -18.19
C LEU A 148 -13.32 -23.09 -18.57
N GLY A 149 -13.98 -22.14 -17.93
CA GLY A 149 -15.36 -21.77 -18.20
C GLY A 149 -15.54 -21.25 -19.62
N SER A 150 -14.66 -20.37 -20.08
CA SER A 150 -14.73 -19.83 -21.44
C SER A 150 -14.41 -20.88 -22.51
N CYS A 151 -13.49 -21.82 -22.25
CA CYS A 151 -13.28 -22.96 -23.15
C CYS A 151 -14.50 -23.89 -23.23
N TRP A 152 -15.07 -24.25 -22.07
CA TRP A 152 -16.24 -25.13 -22.00
C TRP A 152 -17.47 -24.52 -22.68
N TRP A 153 -17.64 -23.20 -22.52
CA TRP A 153 -18.74 -22.47 -23.14
C TRP A 153 -18.54 -22.31 -24.65
N LEU A 154 -17.29 -22.20 -25.14
CA LEU A 154 -16.99 -22.14 -26.57
C LEU A 154 -17.45 -23.40 -27.33
N GLU A 155 -17.38 -24.57 -26.68
CA GLU A 155 -17.80 -25.86 -27.26
C GLU A 155 -19.30 -25.91 -27.58
N HIS A 156 -20.12 -25.17 -26.84
CA HIS A 156 -21.58 -25.18 -26.98
C HIS A 156 -22.12 -24.11 -27.94
N ILE A 157 -21.27 -23.27 -28.53
CA ILE A 157 -21.68 -22.20 -29.44
C ILE A 157 -21.32 -22.57 -30.88
N ASP A 158 -22.32 -22.71 -31.73
CA ASP A 158 -22.14 -22.95 -33.18
C ASP A 158 -21.99 -21.65 -34.00
N ASN A 159 -22.35 -20.49 -33.43
CA ASN A 159 -22.33 -19.21 -34.14
C ASN A 159 -20.99 -18.46 -34.00
N GLU A 160 -20.33 -18.15 -35.12
CA GLU A 160 -19.04 -17.45 -35.16
C GLU A 160 -19.08 -16.06 -34.48
N ALA A 161 -20.16 -15.30 -34.69
CA ALA A 161 -20.31 -13.98 -34.10
C ALA A 161 -20.36 -14.03 -32.55
N SER A 162 -21.02 -15.05 -32.00
CA SER A 162 -21.14 -15.25 -30.56
C SER A 162 -19.83 -15.75 -29.93
N ARG A 163 -19.00 -16.50 -30.68
CA ARG A 163 -17.67 -16.91 -30.22
C ARG A 163 -16.74 -15.70 -30.05
N LEU A 164 -16.79 -14.76 -30.99
CA LEU A 164 -15.95 -13.55 -30.94
C LEU A 164 -16.32 -12.68 -29.73
N ASP A 165 -17.62 -12.50 -29.49
CA ASP A 165 -18.14 -11.72 -28.36
C ASP A 165 -17.79 -12.36 -27.00
N LEU A 166 -17.82 -13.69 -26.91
CA LEU A 166 -17.40 -14.39 -25.70
C LEU A 166 -15.91 -14.17 -25.38
N ILE A 167 -15.05 -14.24 -26.40
CA ILE A 167 -13.59 -14.08 -26.22
C ILE A 167 -13.26 -12.64 -25.79
N THR A 168 -13.84 -11.63 -26.43
CA THR A 168 -13.61 -10.22 -26.08
C THR A 168 -14.15 -9.89 -24.70
N GLY A 169 -15.35 -10.37 -24.37
CA GLY A 169 -15.96 -10.20 -23.05
C GLY A 169 -15.14 -10.87 -21.95
N SER A 170 -14.78 -12.14 -22.14
CA SER A 170 -13.99 -12.90 -21.17
C SER A 170 -12.60 -12.32 -20.95
N THR A 171 -11.93 -11.89 -22.02
CA THR A 171 -10.60 -11.26 -21.94
C THR A 171 -10.67 -9.93 -21.19
N THR A 172 -11.69 -9.11 -21.46
CA THR A 172 -11.87 -7.81 -20.81
C THR A 172 -12.14 -7.99 -19.31
N LEU A 173 -12.98 -8.97 -18.95
CA LEU A 173 -13.29 -9.26 -17.56
C LEU A 173 -12.07 -9.84 -16.81
N PHE A 174 -11.26 -10.66 -17.48
CA PHE A 174 -10.00 -11.17 -16.93
C PHE A 174 -8.97 -10.04 -16.71
N ALA A 175 -8.82 -9.14 -17.69
CA ALA A 175 -7.93 -7.98 -17.58
C ALA A 175 -8.36 -7.04 -16.43
N LEU A 176 -9.66 -6.79 -16.27
CA LEU A 176 -10.20 -6.03 -15.14
C LEU A 176 -9.93 -6.71 -13.80
N GLY A 177 -10.09 -8.04 -13.73
CA GLY A 177 -9.76 -8.82 -12.54
C GLY A 177 -8.28 -8.73 -12.17
N LEU A 178 -7.38 -8.89 -13.14
CA LEU A 178 -5.94 -8.73 -12.94
C LEU A 178 -5.56 -7.31 -12.52
N TRP A 179 -6.18 -6.30 -13.12
CA TRP A 179 -5.94 -4.91 -12.74
C TRP A 179 -6.35 -4.65 -11.29
N GLY A 180 -7.49 -5.20 -10.85
CA GLY A 180 -7.91 -5.12 -9.46
C GLY A 180 -7.00 -5.87 -8.49
N ALA A 181 -6.38 -6.97 -8.92
CA ALA A 181 -5.56 -7.83 -8.06
C ALA A 181 -4.11 -7.34 -7.95
N MET A 182 -3.51 -6.93 -9.07
CA MET A 182 -2.10 -6.52 -9.16
C MET A 182 -1.90 -5.01 -9.05
N GLY A 183 -2.99 -4.24 -9.01
CA GLY A 183 -2.96 -2.78 -8.86
C GLY A 183 -2.15 -2.11 -9.96
N ASN A 184 -1.09 -1.40 -9.57
CA ASN A 184 -0.37 -0.46 -10.45
C ASN A 184 0.65 -1.12 -11.39
N LYS A 185 0.77 -2.46 -11.38
CA LYS A 185 1.74 -3.19 -12.20
C LYS A 185 1.21 -3.47 -13.60
N SER A 186 1.04 -2.42 -14.39
CA SER A 186 0.46 -2.48 -15.74
C SER A 186 1.15 -3.49 -16.68
N ALA A 187 2.47 -3.66 -16.58
CA ALA A 187 3.22 -4.61 -17.38
C ALA A 187 2.84 -6.07 -17.07
N GLU A 188 2.68 -6.44 -15.79
CA GLU A 188 2.29 -7.80 -15.39
C GLU A 188 0.86 -8.12 -15.86
N VAL A 189 -0.05 -7.14 -15.78
CA VAL A 189 -1.43 -7.26 -16.28
C VAL A 189 -1.45 -7.49 -17.79
N LEU A 190 -0.64 -6.77 -18.56
CA LEU A 190 -0.54 -6.94 -20.01
C LEU A 190 0.00 -8.33 -20.39
N THR A 191 1.07 -8.77 -19.73
CA THR A 191 1.64 -10.11 -19.99
C THR A 191 0.64 -11.22 -19.65
N GLY A 192 -0.05 -11.12 -18.51
CA GLY A 192 -1.09 -12.08 -18.13
C GLY A 192 -2.25 -12.12 -19.13
N THR A 193 -2.73 -10.95 -19.56
CA THR A 193 -3.83 -10.83 -20.54
C THR A 193 -3.43 -11.36 -21.91
N ALA A 194 -2.19 -11.11 -22.35
CA ALA A 194 -1.67 -11.64 -23.61
C ALA A 194 -1.58 -13.17 -23.60
N GLY A 195 -1.10 -13.76 -22.50
CA GLY A 195 -1.07 -15.21 -22.32
C GLY A 195 -2.48 -15.83 -22.35
N TYR A 196 -3.44 -15.17 -21.69
CA TYR A 196 -4.85 -15.57 -21.70
C TYR A 196 -5.44 -15.56 -23.13
N MET A 197 -5.26 -14.45 -23.87
CA MET A 197 -5.73 -14.36 -25.26
C MET A 197 -5.11 -15.41 -26.16
N ALA A 198 -3.80 -15.67 -26.02
CA ALA A 198 -3.12 -16.67 -26.84
C ALA A 198 -3.75 -18.06 -26.69
N ILE A 199 -4.09 -18.47 -25.45
CA ILE A 199 -4.73 -19.77 -25.19
C ILE A 199 -6.11 -19.84 -25.84
N LEU A 200 -6.93 -18.80 -25.71
CA LEU A 200 -8.26 -18.75 -26.33
C LEU A 200 -8.20 -18.78 -27.86
N VAL A 201 -7.27 -18.03 -28.46
CA VAL A 201 -7.09 -18.00 -29.92
C VAL A 201 -6.61 -19.35 -30.44
N ILE A 202 -5.67 -20.02 -29.75
CA ILE A 202 -5.24 -21.38 -30.10
C ILE A 202 -6.43 -22.35 -30.05
N TYR A 203 -7.24 -22.27 -29.00
CA TYR A 203 -8.42 -23.13 -28.87
C TYR A 203 -9.47 -22.88 -29.97
N LEU A 204 -9.65 -21.62 -30.39
CA LEU A 204 -10.53 -21.29 -31.50
C LEU A 204 -9.99 -21.74 -32.86
N SER A 205 -8.67 -21.86 -33.00
CA SER A 205 -8.04 -22.33 -34.25
C SER A 205 -8.10 -23.84 -34.45
N HIS A 206 -8.59 -24.59 -33.45
CA HIS A 206 -8.61 -26.04 -33.44
C HIS A 206 -10.02 -26.61 -33.65
#